data_AF-A0BRX3-F1
#
_entry.id   AF-A0BRX3-F1
#
_cell.length_a   1.000
_cell.length_b   1.000
_cell.length_c   1.000
_cell.angle_alpha   90.00
_cell.angle_beta   90.00
_cell.angle_gamma   90.00
#
_symmetry.space_group_name_H-M   'P 1'
#
loop_
_entity.id
_entity.type
_entity.pdbx_description
1 polymer ?
#
loop_
_entity_poly.entity_id
_entity_poly.type
_entity_poly.pdbx_seq_one_letter_code
_entity_poly.pdbx_strand_id
1 'polypeptide(L)'
;MKSIAILIICFAMTSCIYTPAERQYNQEALEGAYEYNKLPQPQHVSNCGDDAIQIDIFEFVGYMLQKADKASVSQLLALKKEVDDYFNSLPEEYTSCLYAEPEFVEMCTLYGLKETDRMEQITDKIYEYAMAHFFVTKKEIHQGNLLWNTQHEYHEAGYLVANFAKKALVTGLEQVE
;
A
#
# COMPACT_ATOMS: atom_id res chain seq x y z
N MET A 1 -6.56 -11.66 -12.14
CA MET A 1 -6.26 -10.27 -11.78
C MET A 1 -6.31 -10.14 -10.26
N LYS A 2 -5.54 -10.95 -9.53
CA LYS A 2 -5.66 -11.06 -8.07
C LYS A 2 -4.30 -10.82 -7.45
N SER A 3 -4.31 -10.01 -6.39
CA SER A 3 -3.31 -9.85 -5.32
C SER A 3 -2.27 -8.74 -5.49
N ILE A 4 -2.17 -7.73 -4.63
CA ILE A 4 -0.99 -6.84 -4.38
C ILE A 4 -1.02 -5.39 -4.94
N ALA A 5 -1.81 -5.00 -5.95
CA ALA A 5 -1.93 -3.58 -6.35
C ALA A 5 -2.63 -2.80 -5.22
N ILE A 6 -3.42 -3.57 -4.49
CA ILE A 6 -4.08 -3.38 -3.23
C ILE A 6 -3.11 -3.02 -2.09
N LEU A 7 -1.84 -3.47 -1.97
CA LEU A 7 -1.06 -3.09 -0.77
C LEU A 7 -0.72 -1.60 -0.74
N ILE A 8 -0.34 -1.08 -1.91
CA ILE A 8 0.11 0.31 -2.06
C ILE A 8 -1.07 1.24 -2.32
N ILE A 9 -2.13 0.72 -2.94
CA ILE A 9 -3.36 1.47 -3.19
C ILE A 9 -4.35 1.32 -2.02
N CYS A 10 -4.23 0.36 -1.08
CA CYS A 10 -5.04 0.26 0.17
C CYS A 10 -4.39 0.83 1.42
N PHE A 11 -3.16 1.37 1.33
CA PHE A 11 -2.87 2.63 2.03
C PHE A 11 -3.90 3.68 1.70
N ALA A 12 -4.65 3.41 0.64
CA ALA A 12 -5.77 4.12 0.18
C ALA A 12 -6.78 4.09 1.38
N MET A 13 -7.75 3.20 1.47
CA MET A 13 -9.16 3.62 1.74
C MET A 13 -9.88 3.42 3.05
N THR A 14 -10.68 4.42 3.53
CA THR A 14 -12.08 4.39 4.10
C THR A 14 -12.91 5.61 4.75
N SER A 15 -13.60 6.56 4.07
CA SER A 15 -14.46 7.58 4.75
C SER A 15 -15.97 7.31 4.70
N CYS A 16 -16.51 7.27 5.93
CA CYS A 16 -17.81 7.74 6.40
C CYS A 16 -18.85 6.70 6.87
N ILE A 17 -19.16 6.87 8.16
CA ILE A 17 -20.27 6.40 9.00
C ILE A 17 -20.05 5.05 9.72
N TYR A 18 -19.70 5.16 11.02
CA TYR A 18 -19.74 4.17 12.11
C TYR A 18 -19.16 2.77 11.81
N THR A 19 -17.84 2.66 11.96
CA THR A 19 -17.03 1.44 11.86
C THR A 19 -15.90 1.49 12.91
N PRO A 20 -15.26 0.37 13.30
CA PRO A 20 -14.12 0.36 14.21
C PRO A 20 -12.98 1.26 13.69
N ALA A 21 -12.16 1.74 14.63
CA ALA A 21 -11.21 2.83 14.40
C ALA A 21 -10.21 2.54 13.27
N GLU A 22 -9.87 1.27 13.06
CA GLU A 22 -8.97 0.77 12.02
C GLU A 22 -9.46 1.10 10.61
N ARG A 23 -10.77 1.08 10.39
CA ARG A 23 -11.35 1.56 9.13
C ARG A 23 -11.04 3.04 8.95
N GLN A 24 -11.30 3.88 9.94
CA GLN A 24 -10.96 5.31 9.81
C GLN A 24 -9.45 5.52 9.58
N TYR A 25 -8.58 4.73 10.21
CA TYR A 25 -7.13 4.84 10.02
C TYR A 25 -6.68 4.45 8.62
N ASN A 26 -7.27 3.40 8.05
CA ASN A 26 -7.03 3.05 6.66
C ASN A 26 -7.41 4.23 5.75
N GLN A 27 -8.50 4.96 6.01
CA GLN A 27 -8.87 6.15 5.22
C GLN A 27 -7.98 7.34 5.34
N GLU A 28 -7.51 7.63 6.54
CA GLU A 28 -6.62 8.77 6.72
C GLU A 28 -5.40 8.56 5.84
N ALA A 29 -4.92 7.32 5.74
CA ALA A 29 -3.91 6.97 4.75
C ALA A 29 -4.37 7.21 3.28
N LEU A 30 -5.67 7.07 2.93
CA LEU A 30 -6.28 7.28 1.57
C LEU A 30 -5.99 8.66 1.13
N GLU A 31 -6.42 9.50 2.05
CA GLU A 31 -6.45 10.90 1.91
C GLU A 31 -5.01 11.39 1.75
N GLY A 32 -4.07 10.85 2.53
CA GLY A 32 -2.64 11.13 2.39
C GLY A 32 -2.08 10.69 1.04
N ALA A 33 -2.43 9.50 0.57
CA ALA A 33 -1.96 8.99 -0.72
C ALA A 33 -2.55 9.76 -1.91
N TYR A 34 -3.83 10.15 -1.84
CA TYR A 34 -4.50 10.93 -2.86
C TYR A 34 -3.99 12.37 -2.86
N GLU A 35 -3.73 12.94 -1.70
CA GLU A 35 -3.12 14.26 -1.56
C GLU A 35 -1.73 14.29 -2.21
N TYR A 36 -0.87 13.30 -1.95
CA TYR A 36 0.44 13.20 -2.60
C TYR A 36 0.30 13.22 -4.13
N ASN A 37 -0.67 12.47 -4.65
CA ASN A 37 -0.93 12.35 -6.08
C ASN A 37 -1.76 13.49 -6.66
N LYS A 38 -2.16 14.47 -5.84
CA LYS A 38 -3.02 15.61 -6.21
C LYS A 38 -4.37 15.18 -6.78
N LEU A 39 -4.90 14.07 -6.27
CA LEU A 39 -6.22 13.54 -6.60
C LEU A 39 -7.28 14.10 -5.64
N PRO A 40 -8.57 14.17 -6.05
CA PRO A 40 -9.65 14.54 -5.16
C PRO A 40 -9.78 13.59 -3.98
N GLN A 41 -10.24 14.09 -2.83
CA GLN A 41 -10.33 13.24 -1.65
C GLN A 41 -11.29 12.05 -1.90
N PRO A 42 -10.82 10.83 -1.66
CA PRO A 42 -11.49 9.60 -2.04
C PRO A 42 -12.59 9.20 -1.05
N GLN A 43 -13.69 8.65 -1.56
CA GLN A 43 -14.94 8.48 -0.80
C GLN A 43 -15.47 7.05 -0.80
N HIS A 44 -15.14 6.25 -1.82
CA HIS A 44 -15.89 5.03 -2.12
C HIS A 44 -15.10 3.77 -1.93
N VAL A 45 -13.82 3.77 -2.30
CA VAL A 45 -13.05 2.51 -2.22
C VAL A 45 -12.94 1.98 -0.81
N SER A 46 -13.08 2.93 0.10
CA SER A 46 -13.50 2.77 1.47
C SER A 46 -14.39 1.55 1.72
N ASN A 47 -15.50 1.56 1.04
CA ASN A 47 -16.64 0.76 1.41
C ASN A 47 -16.46 -0.71 0.99
N CYS A 48 -15.32 -1.06 0.37
CA CYS A 48 -14.94 -2.43 0.10
C CYS A 48 -14.56 -3.18 1.37
N GLY A 49 -15.21 -4.32 1.58
CA GLY A 49 -14.97 -5.21 2.71
C GLY A 49 -15.70 -4.81 3.99
N ASP A 50 -15.96 -5.81 4.82
CA ASP A 50 -16.47 -5.61 6.16
C ASP A 50 -15.37 -5.10 7.12
N ASP A 51 -15.75 -4.82 8.35
CA ASP A 51 -14.83 -4.29 9.35
C ASP A 51 -13.74 -5.28 9.74
N ALA A 52 -14.01 -6.59 9.65
CA ALA A 52 -13.01 -7.60 9.96
C ALA A 52 -11.87 -7.59 8.93
N ILE A 53 -12.20 -7.41 7.66
CA ILE A 53 -11.20 -7.24 6.59
C ILE A 53 -10.39 -5.97 6.81
N GLN A 54 -11.03 -4.87 7.20
CA GLN A 54 -10.32 -3.60 7.43
C GLN A 54 -9.36 -3.67 8.63
N ILE A 55 -9.78 -4.32 9.72
CA ILE A 55 -8.91 -4.59 10.88
C ILE A 55 -7.72 -5.46 10.47
N ASP A 56 -7.96 -6.54 9.73
CA ASP A 56 -6.91 -7.47 9.29
C ASP A 56 -5.88 -6.77 8.38
N ILE A 57 -6.33 -5.91 7.45
CA ILE A 57 -5.44 -5.08 6.63
C ILE A 57 -4.61 -4.14 7.49
N PHE A 58 -5.26 -3.45 8.44
CA PHE A 58 -4.60 -2.51 9.33
C PHE A 58 -3.50 -3.19 10.16
N GLU A 59 -3.82 -4.33 10.77
CA GLU A 59 -2.89 -5.13 11.56
C GLU A 59 -1.74 -5.67 10.71
N PHE A 60 -2.04 -6.16 9.50
CA PHE A 60 -1.03 -6.67 8.58
C PHE A 60 -0.03 -5.57 8.17
N VAL A 61 -0.50 -4.37 7.83
CA VAL A 61 0.37 -3.23 7.48
C VAL A 61 1.29 -2.88 8.65
N GLY A 62 0.75 -2.75 9.86
CA GLY A 62 1.54 -2.47 11.05
C GLY A 62 2.59 -3.55 11.33
N TYR A 63 2.20 -4.82 11.22
CA TYR A 63 3.09 -5.97 11.35
C TYR A 63 4.22 -5.94 10.32
N MET A 64 3.91 -5.71 9.05
CA MET A 64 4.90 -5.72 7.97
C MET A 64 5.88 -4.56 8.08
N LEU A 65 5.43 -3.35 8.43
CA LEU A 65 6.30 -2.20 8.68
C LEU A 65 7.27 -2.48 9.83
N GLN A 66 6.77 -3.02 10.95
CA GLN A 66 7.61 -3.35 12.10
C GLN A 66 8.65 -4.43 11.75
N LYS A 67 8.24 -5.46 11.00
CA LYS A 67 9.12 -6.55 10.59
C LYS A 67 10.17 -6.09 9.61
N ALA A 68 9.77 -5.30 8.61
CA ALA A 68 10.67 -4.73 7.60
C ALA A 68 11.65 -3.73 8.22
N ASP A 69 11.26 -2.97 9.24
CA ASP A 69 12.14 -2.05 9.98
C ASP A 69 13.25 -2.78 10.75
N LYS A 70 13.00 -4.02 11.19
CA LYS A 70 14.01 -4.85 11.87
C LYS A 70 14.80 -5.76 10.93
N ALA A 71 14.34 -5.92 9.68
CA ALA A 71 14.94 -6.85 8.71
C ALA A 71 16.30 -6.37 8.17
N SER A 72 17.22 -7.32 8.00
CA SER A 72 18.40 -7.17 7.15
C SER A 72 18.04 -7.23 5.66
N VAL A 73 19.00 -6.89 4.79
CA VAL A 73 18.87 -6.95 3.32
C VAL A 73 18.34 -8.31 2.84
N SER A 74 18.91 -9.41 3.33
CA SER A 74 18.51 -10.76 2.92
C SER A 74 17.13 -11.17 3.47
N GLN A 75 16.74 -10.62 4.63
CA GLN A 75 15.42 -10.88 5.21
C GLN A 75 14.31 -10.10 4.51
N LEU A 76 14.58 -8.91 3.96
CA LEU A 76 13.60 -8.18 3.15
C LEU A 76 13.11 -9.00 1.95
N LEU A 77 14.01 -9.74 1.28
CA LEU A 77 13.63 -10.64 0.17
C LEU A 77 12.62 -11.70 0.61
N ALA A 78 12.74 -12.23 1.82
CA ALA A 78 11.81 -13.24 2.34
C ALA A 78 10.42 -12.65 2.66
N LEU A 79 10.33 -11.34 2.93
CA LEU A 79 9.06 -10.66 3.20
C LEU A 79 8.15 -10.60 1.97
N LYS A 80 8.72 -10.69 0.76
CA LYS A 80 7.94 -10.70 -0.50
C LYS A 80 6.88 -11.78 -0.48
N LYS A 81 7.28 -13.00 -0.09
CA LYS A 81 6.38 -14.14 -0.07
C LYS A 81 5.23 -13.94 0.91
N GLU A 82 5.50 -13.35 2.06
CA GLU A 82 4.48 -13.10 3.08
C GLU A 82 3.46 -12.06 2.64
N VAL A 83 3.92 -11.00 1.95
CA VAL A 83 3.05 -10.04 1.27
C VAL A 83 2.19 -10.74 0.22
N ASP A 84 2.81 -11.53 -0.65
CA ASP A 84 2.09 -12.24 -1.71
C ASP A 84 1.04 -13.20 -1.11
N ASP A 85 1.41 -13.98 -0.08
CA ASP A 85 0.52 -14.94 0.58
C ASP A 85 -0.66 -14.24 1.27
N TYR A 86 -0.44 -13.11 1.94
CA TYR A 86 -1.51 -12.32 2.57
C TYR A 86 -2.55 -11.86 1.54
N PHE A 87 -2.12 -11.24 0.43
CA PHE A 87 -3.06 -10.78 -0.58
C PHE A 87 -3.80 -11.89 -1.29
N ASN A 88 -3.14 -13.02 -1.50
CA ASN A 88 -3.78 -14.21 -2.05
C ASN A 88 -4.84 -14.80 -1.11
N SER A 89 -4.79 -14.48 0.18
CA SER A 89 -5.76 -14.94 1.18
C SER A 89 -7.00 -14.06 1.31
N LEU A 90 -6.99 -12.84 0.77
CA LEU A 90 -8.12 -11.91 0.86
C LEU A 90 -9.38 -12.48 0.16
N PRO A 91 -10.58 -12.24 0.72
CA PRO A 91 -11.82 -12.70 0.11
C PRO A 91 -12.02 -12.17 -1.32
N GLU A 92 -12.53 -13.02 -2.20
CA GLU A 92 -12.78 -12.65 -3.60
C GLU A 92 -13.75 -11.46 -3.72
N GLU A 93 -14.76 -11.39 -2.84
CA GLU A 93 -15.72 -10.29 -2.78
C GLU A 93 -15.03 -8.94 -2.53
N TYR A 94 -14.10 -8.88 -1.57
CA TYR A 94 -13.31 -7.68 -1.30
C TYR A 94 -12.49 -7.27 -2.52
N THR A 95 -11.74 -8.22 -3.08
CA THR A 95 -10.89 -7.90 -4.24
C THR A 95 -11.72 -7.47 -5.45
N SER A 96 -12.89 -8.07 -5.66
CA SER A 96 -13.78 -7.73 -6.77
C SER A 96 -14.41 -6.35 -6.62
N CYS A 97 -14.81 -5.97 -5.39
CA CYS A 97 -15.22 -4.61 -5.07
C CYS A 97 -14.11 -3.64 -5.45
N LEU A 98 -12.92 -3.85 -4.90
CA LEU A 98 -11.79 -2.96 -5.07
C LEU A 98 -11.38 -2.74 -6.53
N TYR A 99 -11.35 -3.80 -7.34
CA TYR A 99 -11.04 -3.68 -8.78
C TYR A 99 -12.14 -3.03 -9.61
N ALA A 100 -13.38 -2.99 -9.09
CA ALA A 100 -14.49 -2.28 -9.74
C ALA A 100 -14.55 -0.80 -9.35
N GLU A 101 -13.82 -0.38 -8.32
CA GLU A 101 -13.86 0.99 -7.81
C GLU A 101 -13.10 1.97 -8.71
N PRO A 102 -13.75 3.01 -9.27
CA PRO A 102 -13.10 3.96 -10.18
C PRO A 102 -11.93 4.70 -9.55
N GLU A 103 -12.05 5.04 -8.27
CA GLU A 103 -11.00 5.68 -7.48
C GLU A 103 -9.73 4.78 -7.46
N PHE A 104 -9.86 3.47 -7.22
CA PHE A 104 -8.73 2.53 -7.25
C PHE A 104 -8.10 2.43 -8.64
N VAL A 105 -8.92 2.37 -9.68
CA VAL A 105 -8.46 2.28 -11.08
C VAL A 105 -7.72 3.55 -11.50
N GLU A 106 -8.16 4.72 -11.06
CA GLU A 106 -7.47 5.99 -11.29
C GLU A 106 -6.07 5.99 -10.68
N MET A 107 -5.95 5.55 -9.43
CA MET A 107 -4.65 5.42 -8.76
C MET A 107 -3.73 4.41 -9.47
N CYS A 108 -4.25 3.25 -9.88
CA CYS A 108 -3.51 2.27 -10.69
C CYS A 108 -2.94 2.92 -11.96
N THR A 109 -3.80 3.66 -12.67
CA THR A 109 -3.44 4.32 -13.93
C THR A 109 -2.33 5.35 -13.71
N LEU A 110 -2.41 6.12 -12.62
CA LEU A 110 -1.40 7.13 -12.26
C LEU A 110 -0.03 6.51 -11.95
N TYR A 111 0.00 5.27 -11.48
CA TYR A 111 1.22 4.48 -11.29
C TYR A 111 1.66 3.69 -12.52
N GLY A 112 1.03 3.93 -13.68
CA GLY A 112 1.39 3.28 -14.94
C GLY A 112 1.02 1.80 -14.98
N LEU A 113 0.14 1.36 -14.10
CA LEU A 113 -0.35 -0.01 -14.03
C LEU A 113 -1.50 -0.21 -15.03
N LYS A 114 -1.48 -1.34 -15.72
CA LYS A 114 -2.53 -1.74 -16.68
C LYS A 114 -3.35 -2.88 -16.10
N GLU A 115 -4.59 -3.04 -16.57
CA GLU A 115 -5.45 -4.18 -16.22
C GLU A 115 -4.79 -5.55 -16.51
N THR A 116 -3.88 -5.59 -17.49
CA THR A 116 -3.13 -6.79 -17.87
C THR A 116 -1.91 -7.05 -17.00
N ASP A 117 -1.46 -6.09 -16.21
CA ASP A 117 -0.26 -6.25 -15.40
C ASP A 117 -0.50 -7.35 -14.36
N ARG A 118 0.38 -8.35 -14.36
CA ARG A 118 0.30 -9.40 -13.38
C ARG A 118 0.89 -8.89 -12.10
N MET A 119 0.30 -9.37 -11.03
CA MET A 119 0.54 -8.79 -9.76
C MET A 119 1.93 -9.01 -9.19
N GLU A 120 2.42 -10.23 -9.40
CA GLU A 120 3.81 -10.60 -9.19
C GLU A 120 4.77 -9.59 -9.84
N GLN A 121 4.46 -9.07 -11.04
CA GLN A 121 5.31 -8.11 -11.75
C GLN A 121 5.33 -6.73 -11.08
N ILE A 122 4.24 -6.32 -10.45
CA ILE A 122 4.15 -5.06 -9.70
C ILE A 122 4.95 -5.20 -8.41
N THR A 123 4.77 -6.31 -7.69
CA THR A 123 5.57 -6.65 -6.51
C THR A 123 7.04 -6.70 -6.84
N ASP A 124 7.42 -7.37 -7.92
CA ASP A 124 8.81 -7.48 -8.37
C ASP A 124 9.41 -6.09 -8.60
N LYS A 125 8.73 -5.18 -9.30
CA LYS A 125 9.21 -3.80 -9.50
C LYS A 125 9.44 -3.05 -8.19
N ILE A 126 8.51 -3.18 -7.25
CA ILE A 126 8.61 -2.54 -5.93
C ILE A 126 9.81 -3.10 -5.17
N TYR A 127 9.98 -4.43 -5.18
CA TYR A 127 11.10 -5.09 -4.53
C TYR A 127 12.44 -4.78 -5.19
N GLU A 128 12.50 -4.74 -6.52
CA GLU A 128 13.68 -4.37 -7.29
C GLU A 128 14.12 -2.94 -6.94
N TYR A 129 13.20 -1.98 -6.94
CA TYR A 129 13.48 -0.62 -6.47
C TYR A 129 13.92 -0.61 -5.01
N ALA A 130 13.19 -1.31 -4.13
CA ALA A 130 13.48 -1.39 -2.71
C ALA A 130 14.92 -1.85 -2.44
N MET A 131 15.38 -2.86 -3.19
CA MET A 131 16.72 -3.42 -3.08
C MET A 131 17.79 -2.54 -3.73
N ALA A 132 17.53 -1.98 -4.91
CA ALA A 132 18.44 -1.05 -5.59
C ALA A 132 18.69 0.22 -4.76
N HIS A 133 17.68 0.67 -4.01
CA HIS A 133 17.73 1.87 -3.18
C HIS A 133 17.68 1.55 -1.67
N PHE A 134 18.26 0.41 -1.25
CA PHE A 134 18.11 -0.16 0.09
C PHE A 134 18.20 0.83 1.24
N PHE A 135 19.20 1.72 1.29
CA PHE A 135 19.34 2.68 2.40
C PHE A 135 18.21 3.72 2.44
N VAL A 136 17.77 4.19 1.28
CA VAL A 136 16.63 5.13 1.18
C VAL A 136 15.35 4.41 1.59
N THR A 137 15.11 3.24 1.01
CA THR A 137 13.98 2.38 1.34
C THR A 137 13.93 2.06 2.83
N LYS A 138 15.07 1.75 3.44
CA LYS A 138 15.15 1.43 4.87
C LYS A 138 14.77 2.61 5.75
N LYS A 139 15.19 3.82 5.38
CA LYS A 139 14.80 5.05 6.08
C LYS A 139 13.30 5.32 5.94
N GLU A 140 12.74 5.11 4.75
CA GLU A 140 11.31 5.28 4.49
C GLU A 140 10.47 4.23 5.25
N ILE A 141 10.89 2.96 5.28
CA ILE A 141 10.26 1.91 6.09
C ILE A 141 10.30 2.26 7.58
N HIS A 142 11.45 2.73 8.09
CA HIS A 142 11.58 3.13 9.48
C HIS A 142 10.61 4.27 9.82
N GLN A 143 10.54 5.30 8.96
CA GLN A 143 9.61 6.41 9.14
C GLN A 143 8.16 5.93 9.07
N GLY A 144 7.81 5.07 8.11
CA GLY A 144 6.47 4.49 8.01
C GLY A 144 6.08 3.70 9.26
N ASN A 145 7.02 2.90 9.82
CA ASN A 145 6.82 2.19 11.07
C ASN A 145 6.58 3.13 12.26
N LEU A 146 7.29 4.25 12.35
CA LEU A 146 7.05 5.25 13.38
C LEU A 146 5.67 5.91 13.22
N LEU A 147 5.33 6.35 12.01
CA LEU A 147 4.04 6.99 11.71
C LEU A 147 2.87 6.05 12.04
N TRP A 148 2.96 4.80 11.59
CA TRP A 148 1.87 3.82 11.75
C TRP A 148 1.78 3.24 13.17
N ASN A 149 2.87 2.68 13.69
CA ASN A 149 2.84 1.87 14.93
C ASN A 149 3.14 2.66 16.20
N THR A 150 3.61 3.91 16.10
CA THR A 150 4.05 4.70 17.28
C THR A 150 3.36 6.05 17.38
N GLN A 151 3.28 6.80 16.29
CA GLN A 151 2.75 8.17 16.26
C GLN A 151 1.26 8.20 15.93
N HIS A 152 0.75 7.16 15.25
CA HIS A 152 -0.63 7.09 14.75
C HIS A 152 -0.96 8.24 13.80
N GLU A 153 0.02 8.63 12.98
CA GLU A 153 -0.07 9.65 11.92
C GLU A 153 -0.32 8.94 10.57
N TYR A 154 -1.52 8.39 10.41
CA TYR A 154 -1.86 7.50 9.29
C TYR A 154 -1.93 8.23 7.95
N HIS A 155 -2.37 9.49 7.95
CA HIS A 155 -2.37 10.34 6.76
C HIS A 155 -0.96 10.56 6.22
N GLU A 156 -0.02 10.93 7.09
CA GLU A 156 1.39 11.07 6.75
C GLU A 156 2.00 9.75 6.30
N ALA A 157 1.59 8.62 6.90
CA ALA A 157 2.01 7.29 6.46
C ALA A 157 1.54 7.00 5.02
N GLY A 158 0.28 7.30 4.70
CA GLY A 158 -0.28 7.19 3.34
C GLY A 158 0.44 8.06 2.33
N TYR A 159 0.73 9.31 2.69
CA TYR A 159 1.52 10.23 1.86
C TYR A 159 2.92 9.68 1.56
N LEU A 160 3.61 9.16 2.59
CA LEU A 160 4.94 8.57 2.46
C LEU A 160 4.92 7.36 1.53
N VAL A 161 3.92 6.48 1.66
CA VAL A 161 3.81 5.28 0.83
C VAL A 161 3.48 5.61 -0.61
N ALA A 162 2.58 6.57 -0.86
CA ALA A 162 2.30 7.03 -2.22
C ALA A 162 3.56 7.59 -2.90
N ASN A 163 4.40 8.32 -2.15
CA ASN A 163 5.70 8.78 -2.65
C ASN A 163 6.63 7.62 -3.00
N PHE A 164 6.77 6.64 -2.12
CA PHE A 164 7.58 5.45 -2.40
C PHE A 164 7.07 4.66 -3.61
N ALA A 165 5.77 4.45 -3.71
CA ALA A 165 5.10 3.78 -4.81
C ALA A 165 5.36 4.48 -6.15
N LYS A 166 5.22 5.80 -6.18
CA LYS A 166 5.50 6.60 -7.38
C LYS A 166 6.95 6.41 -7.81
N LYS A 167 7.90 6.41 -6.86
CA LYS A 167 9.32 6.18 -7.17
C LYS A 167 9.56 4.79 -7.76
N ALA A 168 8.99 3.77 -7.12
CA ALA A 168 9.20 2.38 -7.50
C ALA A 168 8.54 2.00 -8.83
N LEU A 169 7.31 2.46 -9.08
CA LEU A 169 6.49 2.01 -10.20
C LEU A 169 6.58 2.90 -11.44
N VAL A 170 6.77 4.22 -11.24
CA VAL A 170 6.73 5.19 -12.34
C VAL A 170 8.13 5.65 -12.73
N THR A 171 9.00 5.94 -11.76
CA THR A 171 10.35 6.46 -12.06
C THR A 171 11.42 5.36 -12.16
N GLY A 172 11.05 4.09 -11.96
CA GLY A 172 12.02 2.99 -11.82
C GLY A 172 12.94 2.82 -13.03
N LEU A 173 14.26 3.00 -12.78
CA LEU A 173 15.43 2.89 -13.68
C LEU A 173 15.84 4.15 -14.49
N GLU A 174 15.59 5.38 -14.04
CA GLU A 174 16.50 6.46 -14.44
C GLU A 174 17.88 6.17 -13.83
N GLN A 175 18.82 5.88 -14.73
CA GLN A 175 20.17 5.44 -14.44
C GLN A 175 20.85 6.42 -13.48
N VAL A 176 21.39 5.89 -12.39
CA VAL A 176 22.50 6.55 -11.71
C VAL A 176 23.67 6.51 -12.71
N GLU A 177 23.79 7.55 -13.53
CA GLU A 177 25.07 7.93 -14.16
C GLU A 177 26.03 8.51 -13.12
#